data_AF-A0A7S3RCU2-F1
#
_entry.id   AF-A0A7S3RCU2-F1
#
_cell.length_a   1.000
_cell.length_b   1.000
_cell.length_c   1.000
_cell.angle_alpha   90.00
_cell.angle_beta   90.00
_cell.angle_gamma   90.00
#
_symmetry.space_group_name_H-M   'P 1'
#
loop_
_entity.id
_entity.type
_entity.pdbx_description
1 polymer ?
#
loop_
_entity_poly.entity_id
_entity_poly.type
_entity_poly.pdbx_seq_one_letter_code
_entity_poly.pdbx_strand_id
1 'polypeptide(L)'
;EPVVATSQAIANADAVVARLAQALARSGSPPQALFGSVDTNTDGRLSRTELEPMVRKLEPGLSTQDVDAVMARFDTNRNDTVDINEFCQGLQSVLAAPPAPPAPAPEPVVATS
;
A
#
# COMPACT_ATOMS: atom_id res chain seq x y z
N GLU A 1 12.75 15.27 -14.01
CA GLU A 1 11.42 15.42 -14.65
C GLU A 1 10.36 15.04 -13.63
N PRO A 2 9.22 15.73 -13.51
CA PRO A 2 8.12 15.21 -12.70
C PRO A 2 7.56 14.00 -13.45
N VAL A 3 7.65 12.82 -12.86
CA VAL A 3 6.97 11.63 -13.36
C VAL A 3 5.47 11.91 -13.28
N VAL A 4 4.87 12.35 -14.39
CA VAL A 4 3.42 12.55 -14.45
C VAL A 4 2.81 11.15 -14.51
N ALA A 5 2.60 10.56 -13.33
CA ALA A 5 1.86 9.32 -13.19
C ALA A 5 0.54 9.46 -13.94
N THR A 6 0.25 8.52 -14.83
CA THR A 6 -0.95 8.57 -15.65
C THR A 6 -2.19 8.51 -14.75
N SER A 7 -3.31 9.09 -15.17
CA SER A 7 -4.57 9.06 -14.39
C SER A 7 -4.97 7.64 -13.96
N GLN A 8 -4.63 6.63 -14.77
CA GLN A 8 -4.83 5.22 -14.44
C GLN A 8 -3.93 4.75 -13.30
N ALA A 9 -2.66 5.13 -13.30
CA ALA A 9 -1.71 4.77 -12.25
C ALA A 9 -2.10 5.35 -10.90
N ILE A 10 -2.62 6.58 -10.89
CA ILE A 10 -3.16 7.23 -9.68
C ILE A 10 -4.40 6.48 -9.16
N ALA A 11 -5.29 6.04 -10.05
CA ALA A 11 -6.47 5.25 -9.67
C ALA A 11 -6.09 3.88 -9.11
N ASN A 12 -5.12 3.20 -9.74
CA ASN A 12 -4.58 1.93 -9.29
C ASN A 12 -3.92 2.08 -7.90
N ALA A 13 -3.16 3.16 -7.71
CA ALA A 13 -2.55 3.51 -6.44
C ALA A 13 -3.56 3.66 -5.31
N ASP A 14 -4.62 4.43 -5.55
CA ASP A 14 -5.68 4.64 -4.57
C ASP A 14 -6.40 3.33 -4.22
N ALA A 15 -6.65 2.48 -5.21
CA ALA A 15 -7.23 1.15 -5.01
C ALA A 15 -6.33 0.24 -4.13
N VAL A 16 -5.01 0.26 -4.34
CA VAL A 16 -4.05 -0.51 -3.54
C VAL A 16 -4.02 -0.01 -2.09
N VAL A 17 -3.94 1.31 -1.90
CA VAL A 17 -3.95 1.93 -0.56
C VAL A 17 -5.24 1.57 0.17
N ALA A 18 -6.38 1.66 -0.51
CA ALA A 18 -7.67 1.29 0.07
C ALA A 18 -7.72 -0.19 0.47
N ARG A 19 -7.21 -1.08 -0.37
CA ARG A 19 -7.19 -2.53 -0.12
C ARG A 19 -6.32 -2.88 1.08
N LEU A 20 -5.22 -2.17 1.25
CA LEU A 20 -4.36 -2.26 2.45
C LEU A 20 -5.08 -1.79 3.71
N ALA A 21 -5.69 -0.60 3.65
CA ALA A 21 -6.37 -0.02 4.79
C ALA A 21 -7.55 -0.92 5.23
N GLN A 22 -8.29 -1.47 4.28
CA GLN A 22 -9.35 -2.44 4.51
C GLN A 22 -8.82 -3.75 5.11
N ALA A 23 -7.70 -4.28 4.64
CA ALA A 23 -7.10 -5.50 5.18
C ALA A 23 -6.71 -5.33 6.66
N LEU A 24 -6.19 -4.16 7.03
CA LEU A 24 -5.86 -3.82 8.41
C LEU A 24 -7.11 -3.66 9.29
N ALA A 25 -8.13 -2.95 8.78
CA ALA A 25 -9.39 -2.77 9.50
C ALA A 25 -10.15 -4.09 9.70
N ARG A 26 -10.10 -5.00 8.71
CA ARG A 26 -10.68 -6.35 8.84
C ARG A 26 -9.88 -7.24 9.79
N SER A 27 -8.56 -7.15 9.75
CA SER A 27 -7.67 -7.94 10.61
C SER A 27 -7.57 -7.38 12.04
N GLY A 28 -8.12 -6.19 12.31
CA GLY A 28 -7.99 -5.50 13.59
C GLY A 28 -6.54 -5.18 13.98
N SER A 29 -5.63 -5.19 12.99
CA SER A 29 -4.19 -5.05 13.21
C SER A 29 -3.75 -3.61 12.99
N PRO A 30 -2.82 -3.08 13.80
CA PRO A 30 -2.32 -1.73 13.61
C PRO A 30 -1.47 -1.63 12.33
N PRO A 31 -1.49 -0.50 11.62
CA PRO A 31 -0.67 -0.27 10.42
C PRO A 31 0.83 -0.47 10.67
N GLN A 32 1.29 -0.21 11.90
CA GLN A 32 2.68 -0.44 12.32
C GLN A 32 3.10 -1.92 12.24
N ALA A 33 2.19 -2.86 12.50
CA ALA A 33 2.49 -4.29 12.43
C ALA A 33 2.71 -4.74 10.97
N LEU A 34 1.90 -4.19 10.06
CA LEU A 34 2.07 -4.43 8.63
C LEU A 34 3.33 -3.73 8.10
N PHE A 35 3.58 -2.49 8.54
CA PHE A 35 4.79 -1.75 8.21
C PHE A 35 6.04 -2.54 8.57
N GLY A 36 6.13 -3.05 9.81
CA GLY A 36 7.26 -3.88 10.24
C GLY A 36 7.35 -5.24 9.56
N SER A 37 6.27 -5.73 8.94
CA SER A 37 6.31 -6.96 8.11
C SER A 37 6.87 -6.70 6.70
N VAL A 38 6.91 -5.43 6.27
CA VAL A 38 7.34 -5.02 4.93
C VAL A 38 8.74 -4.40 5.00
N ASP A 39 8.98 -3.56 6.01
CA ASP A 39 10.27 -2.95 6.33
C ASP A 39 11.26 -4.06 6.74
N THR A 40 11.93 -4.62 5.75
CA THR A 40 12.78 -5.79 5.92
C THR A 40 14.13 -5.37 6.49
N ASN A 41 14.58 -4.16 6.13
CA ASN A 41 15.81 -3.58 6.66
C ASN A 41 15.61 -2.90 8.03
N THR A 42 14.36 -2.78 8.50
CA THR A 42 13.99 -2.17 9.78
C THR A 42 14.54 -0.76 9.95
N ASP A 43 14.61 0.00 8.86
CA ASP A 43 15.13 1.38 8.85
C ASP A 43 14.05 2.40 9.30
N GLY A 44 12.81 1.93 9.51
CA GLY A 44 11.66 2.77 9.84
C GLY A 44 11.07 3.49 8.62
N ARG A 45 11.52 3.11 7.41
CA ARG A 45 11.17 3.71 6.12
C ARG A 45 10.95 2.60 5.11
N LEU A 46 9.91 2.72 4.28
CA LEU A 46 9.71 1.82 3.14
C LEU A 46 10.27 2.46 1.88
N SER A 47 11.28 1.82 1.32
CA SER A 47 11.83 2.19 0.02
C SER A 47 10.98 1.62 -1.12
N ARG A 48 11.12 2.16 -2.35
CA ARG A 48 10.41 1.65 -3.53
C ARG A 48 10.57 0.13 -3.67
N THR A 49 11.77 -0.37 -3.44
CA THR A 49 12.14 -1.78 -3.58
C THR A 49 11.49 -2.69 -2.52
N GLU A 50 11.11 -2.13 -1.36
CA GLU A 50 10.44 -2.86 -0.28
C GLU A 50 8.91 -2.80 -0.45
N LEU A 51 8.42 -1.67 -0.96
CA LEU A 51 7.00 -1.45 -1.21
C LEU A 51 6.52 -2.15 -2.50
N GLU A 52 7.35 -2.26 -3.53
CA GLU A 52 7.05 -2.94 -4.79
C GLU A 52 6.53 -4.39 -4.61
N PRO A 53 7.24 -5.30 -3.91
CA PRO A 53 6.78 -6.68 -3.74
C PRO A 53 5.47 -6.77 -2.93
N MET A 54 5.24 -5.84 -2.00
CA MET A 54 3.99 -5.74 -1.25
C MET A 54 2.82 -5.32 -2.16
N VAL A 55 3.03 -4.29 -2.98
CA VAL A 55 2.04 -3.81 -3.95
C VAL A 55 1.70 -4.89 -4.97
N ARG A 56 2.72 -5.57 -5.51
CA ARG A 56 2.51 -6.69 -6.47
C ARG A 56 1.85 -7.92 -5.83
N LYS A 57 1.97 -8.11 -4.51
CA LYS A 57 1.19 -9.13 -3.78
C LYS A 57 -0.29 -8.82 -3.74
N LEU A 58 -0.66 -7.54 -3.66
CA LEU A 58 -2.06 -7.10 -3.63
C LEU A 58 -2.66 -7.07 -5.03
N GLU A 59 -1.89 -6.55 -5.99
CA GLU A 59 -2.25 -6.37 -7.40
C GLU A 59 -1.05 -6.75 -8.30
N PRO A 60 -0.93 -8.03 -8.70
CA PRO A 60 0.20 -8.52 -9.49
C PRO A 60 0.28 -7.94 -10.91
N GLY A 61 -0.78 -7.27 -11.37
CA GLY A 61 -0.86 -6.65 -12.70
C GLY A 61 -0.28 -5.24 -12.79
N LEU A 62 0.24 -4.68 -11.69
CA LEU A 62 0.74 -3.31 -11.67
C LEU A 62 2.12 -3.17 -12.32
N SER A 63 2.26 -2.09 -13.10
CA SER A 63 3.51 -1.68 -13.72
C SER A 63 4.35 -0.84 -12.77
N THR A 64 5.61 -0.62 -13.10
CA THR A 64 6.51 0.21 -12.29
C THR A 64 5.99 1.63 -12.09
N GLN A 65 5.29 2.21 -13.09
CA GLN A 65 4.64 3.52 -12.94
C GLN A 65 3.46 3.50 -11.97
N ASP A 66 2.72 2.40 -11.90
CA ASP A 66 1.65 2.25 -10.92
C ASP A 66 2.23 2.16 -9.50
N VAL A 67 3.31 1.39 -9.33
CA VAL A 67 4.03 1.28 -8.05
C VAL A 67 4.58 2.65 -7.62
N ASP A 68 5.12 3.42 -8.56
CA ASP A 68 5.57 4.78 -8.32
C ASP A 68 4.42 5.70 -7.88
N ALA A 69 3.26 5.61 -8.55
CA ALA A 69 2.07 6.33 -8.15
C ALA A 69 1.55 5.91 -6.77
N VAL A 70 1.64 4.62 -6.41
CA VAL A 70 1.31 4.11 -5.07
C VAL A 70 2.24 4.74 -4.05
N MET A 71 3.54 4.74 -4.33
CA MET A 71 4.55 5.31 -3.45
C MET A 71 4.30 6.80 -3.24
N ALA A 72 4.11 7.56 -4.32
CA ALA A 72 3.77 8.98 -4.29
C ALA A 72 2.44 9.29 -3.59
N ARG A 73 1.54 8.30 -3.45
CA ARG A 73 0.29 8.46 -2.71
C ARG A 73 0.50 8.45 -1.21
N PHE A 74 1.48 7.69 -0.73
CA PHE A 74 1.87 7.64 0.67
C PHE A 74 2.93 8.70 1.02
N ASP A 75 3.96 8.83 0.18
CA ASP A 75 5.05 9.78 0.32
C ASP A 75 4.54 11.21 0.09
N THR A 76 4.19 11.85 1.20
CA THR A 76 3.65 13.21 1.20
C THR A 76 4.78 14.23 1.16
N ASN A 77 5.93 13.88 1.74
CA ASN A 77 7.11 14.74 1.83
C ASN A 77 8.01 14.68 0.58
N ARG A 78 7.70 13.78 -0.37
CA ARG A 78 8.45 13.51 -1.61
C ARG A 78 9.93 13.22 -1.36
N ASN A 79 10.21 12.37 -0.38
CA ASN A 79 11.57 11.93 -0.08
C ASN A 79 11.93 10.58 -0.73
N ASP A 80 11.10 10.08 -1.64
CA ASP A 80 11.22 8.76 -2.29
C ASP A 80 11.24 7.60 -1.28
N THR A 81 10.70 7.82 -0.08
CA THR A 81 10.51 6.82 0.97
C THR A 81 9.16 7.03 1.65
N VAL A 82 8.61 6.00 2.28
CA VAL A 82 7.40 6.14 3.09
C VAL A 82 7.74 5.88 4.53
N ASP A 83 7.69 6.94 5.35
CA ASP A 83 7.86 6.81 6.79
C ASP A 83 6.62 6.17 7.43
N ILE A 84 6.80 5.53 8.59
CA ILE A 84 5.68 4.89 9.32
C ILE A 84 4.51 5.82 9.61
N ASN A 85 4.80 7.12 9.80
CA ASN A 85 3.79 8.14 10.05
C ASN A 85 2.95 8.41 8.79
N GLU A 86 3.61 8.56 7.63
CA GLU A 86 2.95 8.75 6.34
C GLU A 86 2.13 7.52 5.95
N PHE A 87 2.65 6.32 6.22
CA PHE A 87 1.92 5.08 6.03
C PHE A 87 0.62 5.05 6.86
N CYS A 88 0.70 5.39 8.15
CA CYS A 88 -0.48 5.40 9.03
C CYS A 88 -1.49 6.46 8.60
N GLN A 89 -1.04 7.67 8.25
CA GLN A 89 -1.91 8.76 7.79
C GLN A 89 -2.61 8.40 6.47
N GLY A 90 -1.87 7.86 5.49
CA GLY A 90 -2.43 7.44 4.21
C GLY A 90 -3.56 6.43 4.39
N LEU A 91 -3.37 5.45 5.28
CA LEU A 91 -4.38 4.43 5.57
C LEU A 91 -5.58 4.98 6.37
N GLN A 92 -5.35 5.82 7.37
CA GLN A 92 -6.43 6.45 8.15
C GLN A 92 -7.31 7.35 7.29
N SER A 93 -6.69 8.12 6.38
CA SER A 93 -7.41 9.01 5.48
C SER A 93 -8.37 8.22 4.56
N VAL A 94 -7.96 7.02 4.13
CA VAL A 94 -8.80 6.15 3.29
C VAL A 94 -9.87 5.40 4.10
N LEU A 95 -9.58 4.99 5.34
CA LEU A 95 -10.58 4.37 6.23
C LEU A 95 -11.74 5.30 6.61
N ALA A 96 -11.51 6.62 6.57
CA ALA A 96 -12.55 7.62 6.79
C ALA A 96 -13.51 7.77 5.59
N ALA A 97 -13.19 7.21 4.42
CA ALA A 97 -14.06 7.19 3.24
C ALA A 97 -14.83 5.85 3.14
N PRO A 98 -16.15 5.87 2.83
CA PRO A 98 -16.93 4.63 2.70
C PRO A 98 -16.39 3.76 1.55
N PRO A 99 -16.32 2.43 1.73
CA PRO A 99 -15.55 1.55 0.86
C PRO A 99 -16.27 1.32 -0.47
N ALA A 100 -15.59 1.59 -1.58
CA ALA A 100 -15.91 0.94 -2.85
C ALA A 100 -15.70 -0.58 -2.68
N PRO A 101 -16.63 -1.43 -3.16
CA PRO A 101 -16.57 -2.87 -2.94
C PRO A 101 -15.31 -3.46 -3.62
N PRO A 102 -14.42 -4.13 -2.87
CA PRO A 102 -13.29 -4.83 -3.47
C PRO A 102 -13.78 -6.13 -4.11
N ALA A 103 -13.30 -6.41 -5.33
CA ALA A 103 -13.41 -7.73 -5.94
C ALA A 103 -12.95 -8.83 -4.97
N PRO A 104 -13.54 -10.04 -5.02
CA PRO A 104 -13.29 -11.09 -4.04
C PRO A 104 -11.81 -11.48 -4.05
N ALA A 105 -11.12 -11.23 -2.94
CA ALA A 105 -9.78 -11.74 -2.72
C ALA A 105 -9.84 -13.28 -2.56
N PRO A 106 -8.90 -14.05 -3.13
CA PRO A 106 -8.76 -15.45 -2.79
C PRO A 106 -8.32 -15.55 -1.32
N GLU A 107 -9.06 -16.31 -0.53
CA GLU A 107 -8.77 -16.57 0.88
C GLU A 107 -7.36 -17.18 1.04
N PRO A 108 -6.64 -16.90 2.14
CA PRO A 108 -5.42 -17.63 2.44
C PRO A 108 -5.81 -19.09 2.69
N VAL A 109 -5.30 -20.01 1.86
CA VAL A 109 -5.36 -21.44 2.16
C VAL A 109 -4.60 -21.69 3.45
N VAL A 110 -5.34 -21.81 4.55
CA VAL A 110 -4.89 -22.45 5.78
C VAL A 110 -4.65 -23.93 5.45
N ALA A 111 -3.41 -24.26 5.07
CA ALA A 111 -2.96 -25.65 5.03
C ALA A 111 -2.31 -25.98 6.38
N THR A 112 -3.15 -26.53 7.26
CA THR A 112 -2.75 -27.34 8.40
C THR A 112 -1.88 -28.52 7.93
N SER A 113 -0.76 -28.77 8.62
CA SER A 113 -0.11 -30.10 8.75
C SER A 113 0.84 -30.07 9.94
#